data_AF-A0A4R2PK40-F1
#
_entry.id   AF-A0A4R2PK40-F1
#
_cell.length_a   1.000
_cell.length_b   1.000
_cell.length_c   1.000
_cell.angle_alpha   90.00
_cell.angle_beta   90.00
_cell.angle_gamma   90.00
#
_symmetry.space_group_name_H-M   'P 1'
#
loop_
_entity.id
_entity.type
_entity.pdbx_description
1 polymer ?
#
loop_
_entity_poly.entity_id
_entity_poly.type
_entity_poly.pdbx_seq_one_letter_code
_entity_poly.pdbx_strand_id
1 'polypeptide(L)'
;MPLRSDCPLFLKPRLRLFLSADIVGSTALKQSQVITLRDKESKDDTPWFSIIQGFYIEAQLAFFSAWRDSTKKVISSESLCGPPPELWKTVGDEILFTKVLTDYRQLSLALECWISALGKIRSFLKRNDNRLDVKATAWIAGFPVKNKDVVSVKSGSLLSADPQDYFVESGIILNEYYTDPGASKASIDFVGPSVDVGFRLASHASARRFVVSVGIPYILSLTTPDDDALDQEIKFHFGGAIPLKGVFGGLPYPLFWIDMGESGTAATLEDRLTGDKPCDPRDVQKYCAAFYREQTSYTFRPFILEDGEHKLTIVPDWYVEKLDKLIENFLNPPTLITEGEDPEEPAFEGKIVAAVEIAAALNLTTSPPDEETK
;
A
#
# COMPACT_ATOMS: atom_id res chain seq x y z
N MET A 1 24.12 2.78 7.52
CA MET A 1 24.71 3.74 6.56
C MET A 1 24.29 5.14 6.96
N PRO A 2 25.21 6.07 7.21
CA PRO A 2 24.82 7.42 7.60
C PRO A 2 24.25 8.17 6.39
N LEU A 3 23.04 8.72 6.54
CA LEU A 3 22.49 9.69 5.60
C LEU A 3 23.36 10.96 5.61
N ARG A 4 23.41 11.69 4.49
CA ARG A 4 24.05 13.01 4.45
C ARG A 4 23.42 13.92 5.52
N SER A 5 24.24 14.71 6.21
CA SER A 5 23.79 15.60 7.28
C SER A 5 22.87 16.74 6.78
N ASP A 6 22.97 17.08 5.50
CA ASP A 6 22.16 18.08 4.80
C ASP A 6 20.88 17.50 4.18
N CYS A 7 20.58 16.21 4.38
CA CYS A 7 19.38 15.57 3.83
C CYS A 7 18.10 16.22 4.39
N PRO A 8 17.26 16.84 3.54
CA PRO A 8 15.96 17.37 3.95
C PRO A 8 15.08 16.28 4.59
N LEU A 9 14.23 16.65 5.54
CA LEU A 9 13.39 15.70 6.28
C LEU A 9 12.44 14.93 5.37
N PHE A 10 11.92 15.58 4.33
CA PHE A 10 11.01 14.93 3.38
C PHE A 10 11.70 13.91 2.47
N LEU A 11 13.02 13.99 2.32
CA LEU A 11 13.82 13.03 1.57
C LEU A 11 14.41 11.91 2.44
N LYS A 12 14.18 11.92 3.76
CA LYS A 12 14.61 10.82 4.61
C LYS A 12 13.92 9.52 4.18
N PRO A 13 14.66 8.42 3.95
CA PRO A 13 14.06 7.15 3.57
C PRO A 13 13.07 6.64 4.61
N ARG A 14 11.89 6.22 4.14
CA ARG A 14 10.79 5.76 4.99
C ARG A 14 10.12 4.56 4.36
N LEU A 15 9.87 3.54 5.16
CA LEU A 15 8.96 2.45 4.82
C LEU A 15 7.60 2.74 5.44
N ARG A 16 6.56 2.79 4.61
CA ARG A 16 5.22 3.15 5.03
C ARG A 16 4.27 1.99 4.76
N LEU A 17 3.54 1.56 5.80
CA LEU A 17 2.39 0.69 5.71
C LEU A 17 1.16 1.51 5.36
N PHE A 18 0.34 0.95 4.48
CA PHE A 18 -0.98 1.43 4.11
C PHE A 18 -1.99 0.35 4.41
N LEU A 19 -3.13 0.75 4.96
CA LEU A 19 -4.24 -0.12 5.33
C LEU A 19 -5.51 0.50 4.78
N SER A 20 -6.34 -0.28 4.09
CA SER A 20 -7.64 0.19 3.64
C SER A 20 -8.77 -0.75 4.03
N ALA A 21 -9.95 -0.17 4.22
CA ALA A 21 -11.21 -0.87 4.40
C ALA A 21 -12.28 -0.24 3.51
N ASP A 22 -13.05 -1.08 2.83
CA ASP A 22 -14.11 -0.69 1.89
C ASP A 22 -15.38 -1.51 2.18
N ILE A 23 -16.54 -0.85 2.11
CA ILE A 23 -17.83 -1.45 2.42
C ILE A 23 -18.31 -2.29 1.23
N VAL A 24 -18.31 -3.61 1.41
CA VAL A 24 -18.93 -4.54 0.47
C VAL A 24 -20.45 -4.34 0.49
N GLY A 25 -21.05 -4.15 -0.69
CA GLY A 25 -22.50 -3.95 -0.86
C GLY A 25 -22.96 -2.50 -0.74
N SER A 26 -22.07 -1.54 -0.51
CA SER A 26 -22.39 -0.11 -0.38
C SER A 26 -23.13 0.47 -1.58
N THR A 27 -22.74 0.09 -2.80
CA THR A 27 -23.34 0.61 -4.04
C THR A 27 -24.78 0.14 -4.18
N ALA A 28 -25.04 -1.14 -3.87
CA ALA A 28 -26.39 -1.69 -3.89
C ALA A 28 -27.28 -1.01 -2.83
N LEU A 29 -26.72 -0.74 -1.64
CA LEU A 29 -27.41 0.01 -0.59
C LEU A 29 -27.81 1.42 -1.07
N LYS A 30 -26.85 2.20 -1.61
CA LYS A 30 -27.07 3.55 -2.15
C LYS A 30 -28.17 3.56 -3.23
N GLN A 31 -28.14 2.58 -4.15
CA GLN A 31 -29.10 2.51 -5.28
C GLN A 31 -30.50 2.05 -4.85
N SER A 32 -30.60 1.13 -3.89
CA SER A 32 -31.89 0.59 -3.43
C SER A 32 -32.82 1.66 -2.82
N GLN A 33 -32.25 2.70 -2.21
CA GLN A 33 -33.01 3.77 -1.56
C GLN A 33 -33.47 4.89 -2.51
N VAL A 34 -32.75 5.10 -3.63
CA VAL A 34 -33.16 6.06 -4.67
C VAL A 34 -34.49 5.63 -5.32
N ILE A 35 -34.77 4.33 -5.36
CA ILE A 35 -36.02 3.79 -5.88
C ILE A 35 -37.18 4.05 -4.90
N THR A 36 -36.97 3.87 -3.59
CA THR A 36 -38.02 4.04 -2.57
C THR A 36 -38.39 5.49 -2.26
N LEU A 37 -37.47 6.44 -2.49
CA LEU A 37 -37.71 7.87 -2.29
C LEU A 37 -38.64 8.50 -3.35
N ARG A 38 -38.91 7.81 -4.46
CA ARG A 38 -39.90 8.28 -5.45
C ARG A 38 -41.35 8.13 -4.97
N ASP A 39 -41.60 7.33 -3.94
CA ASP A 39 -42.96 6.92 -3.58
C ASP A 39 -43.48 7.47 -2.24
N LYS A 40 -42.64 8.11 -1.38
CA LYS A 40 -43.11 8.66 -0.09
C LYS A 40 -42.36 9.92 0.35
N GLU A 41 -43.13 10.95 0.71
CA GLU A 41 -42.70 12.10 1.53
C GLU A 41 -42.42 11.64 2.97
N SER A 42 -41.31 10.92 3.20
CA SER A 42 -40.86 10.60 4.56
C SER A 42 -39.72 11.52 4.98
N LYS A 43 -39.91 12.16 6.13
CA LYS A 43 -39.08 13.19 6.77
C LYS A 43 -37.75 12.71 7.39
N ASP A 44 -37.29 11.50 7.07
CA ASP A 44 -36.13 10.91 7.74
C ASP A 44 -35.03 10.54 6.74
N ASP A 45 -33.85 11.12 7.00
CA ASP A 45 -32.74 11.29 6.08
C ASP A 45 -32.10 9.97 5.67
N THR A 46 -31.90 9.83 4.35
CA THR A 46 -30.94 8.96 3.65
C THR A 46 -30.21 7.89 4.50
N PRO A 47 -30.83 6.75 4.85
CA PRO A 47 -30.26 5.78 5.80
C PRO A 47 -28.89 5.21 5.41
N TRP A 48 -28.56 5.15 4.11
CA TRP A 48 -27.23 4.76 3.66
C TRP A 48 -26.13 5.73 4.14
N PHE A 49 -26.44 7.02 4.27
CA PHE A 49 -25.48 8.05 4.68
C PHE A 49 -25.04 7.85 6.13
N SER A 50 -26.00 7.61 7.04
CA SER A 50 -25.71 7.33 8.45
C SER A 50 -24.85 6.07 8.63
N ILE A 51 -25.05 5.05 7.79
CA ILE A 51 -24.21 3.83 7.81
C ILE A 51 -22.78 4.14 7.38
N ILE A 52 -22.57 4.91 6.31
CA ILE A 52 -21.23 5.29 5.85
C ILE A 52 -20.53 6.21 6.86
N GLN A 53 -21.25 7.18 7.43
CA GLN A 53 -20.69 8.05 8.47
C GLN A 53 -20.31 7.24 9.72
N GLY A 54 -21.19 6.33 10.14
CA GLY A 54 -20.91 5.40 11.24
C GLY A 54 -19.70 4.51 10.94
N PHE A 55 -19.57 3.99 9.71
CA PHE A 55 -18.41 3.20 9.29
C PHE A 55 -17.09 3.97 9.48
N TYR A 56 -17.02 5.25 9.10
CA TYR A 56 -15.79 6.03 9.29
C TYR A 56 -15.43 6.26 10.76
N ILE A 57 -16.43 6.50 11.61
CA ILE A 57 -16.23 6.71 13.04
C ILE A 57 -15.80 5.39 13.69
N GLU A 58 -16.53 4.31 13.42
CA GLU A 58 -16.24 2.98 13.97
C GLU A 58 -14.88 2.45 13.53
N ALA A 59 -14.49 2.67 12.27
CA ALA A 59 -13.17 2.25 11.79
C ALA A 59 -12.02 2.93 12.56
N GLN A 60 -12.12 4.25 12.76
CA GLN A 60 -11.13 5.00 13.53
C GLN A 60 -11.12 4.58 15.01
N LEU A 61 -12.28 4.52 15.66
CA LEU A 61 -12.39 4.12 17.07
C LEU A 61 -11.87 2.70 17.29
N ALA A 62 -12.25 1.76 16.43
CA ALA A 62 -11.83 0.37 16.52
C ALA A 62 -10.32 0.23 16.37
N PHE A 63 -9.72 0.88 15.37
CA PHE A 63 -8.29 0.76 15.11
C PHE A 63 -7.44 1.49 16.14
N PHE A 64 -7.78 2.73 16.50
CA PHE A 64 -7.01 3.47 17.51
C PHE A 64 -7.15 2.87 18.92
N SER A 65 -8.32 2.31 19.26
CA SER A 65 -8.46 1.56 20.52
C SER A 65 -7.59 0.31 20.48
N ALA A 66 -7.66 -0.50 19.42
CA ALA A 66 -6.87 -1.72 19.32
C ALA A 66 -5.36 -1.42 19.39
N TRP A 67 -4.91 -0.36 18.71
CA TRP A 67 -3.53 0.10 18.80
C TRP A 67 -3.14 0.47 20.23
N ARG A 68 -3.88 1.38 20.87
CA ARG A 68 -3.62 1.83 22.24
C ARG A 68 -3.62 0.66 23.25
N ASP A 69 -4.52 -0.29 23.07
CA ASP A 69 -4.66 -1.41 24.00
C ASP A 69 -3.50 -2.40 23.82
N SER A 70 -3.05 -2.65 22.58
CA SER A 70 -1.87 -3.48 22.32
C SER A 70 -0.57 -2.81 22.75
N THR A 71 -0.38 -1.50 22.53
CA THR A 71 0.84 -0.80 22.96
C THR A 71 1.02 -0.77 24.48
N LYS A 72 -0.08 -0.77 25.26
CA LYS A 72 -0.02 -0.90 26.73
C LYS A 72 0.47 -2.27 27.21
N LYS A 73 0.25 -3.33 26.42
CA LYS A 73 0.70 -4.69 26.77
C LYS A 73 2.20 -4.88 26.53
N VAL A 74 2.80 -4.08 25.64
CA VAL A 74 4.23 -4.09 25.36
C VAL A 74 4.96 -3.32 26.48
N ILE A 75 5.08 -3.97 27.65
CA ILE A 75 5.54 -3.38 28.93
C ILE A 75 6.99 -2.86 28.89
N SER A 76 7.82 -3.25 27.92
CA SER A 76 9.27 -3.00 27.96
C SER A 76 9.82 -1.88 27.06
N SER A 77 9.04 -1.26 26.17
CA SER A 77 9.57 -0.13 25.36
C SER A 77 8.52 0.54 24.47
N GLU A 78 8.05 1.73 24.85
CA GLU A 78 7.30 2.64 23.97
C GLU A 78 8.04 2.89 22.63
N SER A 79 9.38 2.80 22.62
CA SER A 79 10.19 2.96 21.41
C SER A 79 9.92 1.90 20.34
N LEU A 80 9.49 0.68 20.70
CA LEU A 80 9.25 -0.39 19.73
C LEU A 80 7.96 -0.19 18.93
N CYS A 81 6.94 0.42 19.53
CA CYS A 81 5.65 0.65 18.86
C CYS A 81 5.73 1.79 17.84
N GLY A 82 6.59 2.78 18.12
CA GLY A 82 6.71 4.00 17.33
C GLY A 82 5.42 4.84 17.34
N PRO A 83 5.32 5.83 16.44
CA PRO A 83 4.11 6.65 16.30
C PRO A 83 2.88 5.80 15.96
N PRO A 84 1.67 6.22 16.40
CA PRO A 84 0.45 5.50 16.06
C PRO A 84 0.17 5.56 14.54
N PRO A 85 -0.63 4.62 14.00
CA PRO A 85 -1.22 4.79 12.68
C PRO A 85 -2.03 6.08 12.58
N GLU A 86 -2.07 6.66 11.39
CA GLU A 86 -2.75 7.91 11.08
C GLU A 86 -3.84 7.67 10.03
N LEU A 87 -4.95 8.40 10.15
CA LEU A 87 -5.93 8.47 9.06
C LEU A 87 -5.29 9.20 7.89
N TRP A 88 -5.20 8.55 6.73
CA TRP A 88 -4.72 9.20 5.51
C TRP A 88 -5.85 9.95 4.82
N LYS A 89 -6.88 9.24 4.37
CA LYS A 89 -8.04 9.84 3.70
C LYS A 89 -9.23 8.88 3.65
N THR A 90 -10.39 9.43 3.31
CA THR A 90 -11.58 8.68 2.93
C THR A 90 -11.85 8.89 1.43
N VAL A 91 -12.29 7.83 0.74
CA VAL A 91 -12.60 7.87 -0.70
C VAL A 91 -13.92 7.14 -0.93
N GLY A 92 -15.02 7.88 -1.07
CA GLY A 92 -16.33 7.31 -1.35
C GLY A 92 -16.91 6.51 -0.18
N ASP A 93 -16.67 5.20 -0.13
CA ASP A 93 -17.02 4.29 0.97
C ASP A 93 -15.80 3.50 1.48
N GLU A 94 -14.61 3.92 1.06
CA GLU A 94 -13.33 3.43 1.55
C GLU A 94 -12.72 4.39 2.57
N ILE A 95 -12.03 3.83 3.57
CA ILE A 95 -11.20 4.55 4.53
C ILE A 95 -9.78 3.99 4.48
N LEU A 96 -8.79 4.90 4.49
CA LEU A 96 -7.38 4.55 4.39
C LEU A 96 -6.59 5.10 5.56
N PHE A 97 -5.73 4.25 6.12
CA PHE A 97 -4.77 4.60 7.16
C PHE A 97 -3.34 4.40 6.66
N THR A 98 -2.41 5.08 7.31
CA THR A 98 -0.98 4.92 7.08
C THR A 98 -0.21 4.82 8.38
N LYS A 99 0.91 4.08 8.38
CA LYS A 99 1.89 4.07 9.46
C LYS A 99 3.29 4.04 8.90
N VAL A 100 4.18 4.91 9.38
CA VAL A 100 5.62 4.78 9.13
C VAL A 100 6.17 3.66 10.02
N LEU A 101 6.91 2.74 9.41
CA LEU A 101 7.57 1.63 10.09
C LEU A 101 9.03 2.02 10.38
N THR A 102 9.35 2.15 11.67
CA THR A 102 10.73 2.37 12.15
C THR A 102 11.37 1.10 12.72
N ASP A 103 10.56 0.07 12.92
CA ASP A 103 10.97 -1.26 13.39
C ASP A 103 10.09 -2.29 12.68
N TYR A 104 10.66 -3.44 12.30
CA TYR A 104 9.94 -4.46 11.54
C TYR A 104 8.78 -5.08 12.34
N ARG A 105 8.88 -5.14 13.68
CA ARG A 105 7.84 -5.71 14.57
C ARG A 105 6.55 -4.90 14.55
N GLN A 106 6.67 -3.60 14.28
CA GLN A 106 5.52 -2.71 14.16
C GLN A 106 4.56 -3.14 13.05
N LEU A 107 5.05 -3.84 12.01
CA LEU A 107 4.19 -4.36 10.96
C LEU A 107 3.21 -5.39 11.51
N SER A 108 3.71 -6.37 12.27
CA SER A 108 2.88 -7.44 12.84
C SER A 108 1.84 -6.84 13.80
N LEU A 109 2.30 -6.01 14.73
CA LEU A 109 1.43 -5.29 15.67
C LEU A 109 0.34 -4.48 14.97
N ALA A 110 0.69 -3.71 13.94
CA ALA A 110 -0.28 -2.91 13.19
C ALA A 110 -1.31 -3.77 12.46
N LEU A 111 -0.89 -4.91 11.88
CA LEU A 111 -1.79 -5.84 11.21
C LEU A 111 -2.72 -6.54 12.19
N GLU A 112 -2.25 -6.99 13.35
CA GLU A 112 -3.10 -7.58 14.40
C GLU A 112 -4.15 -6.59 14.88
N CYS A 113 -3.75 -5.35 15.21
CA CYS A 113 -4.67 -4.29 15.60
C CYS A 113 -5.70 -4.01 14.48
N TRP A 114 -5.28 -4.04 13.22
CA TRP A 114 -6.17 -3.83 12.08
C TRP A 114 -7.15 -4.99 11.88
N ILE A 115 -6.69 -6.24 11.96
CA ILE A 115 -7.54 -7.44 11.90
C ILE A 115 -8.62 -7.40 12.99
N SER A 116 -8.23 -7.05 14.22
CA SER A 116 -9.16 -6.84 15.34
C SER A 116 -10.17 -5.73 15.05
N ALA A 117 -9.71 -4.61 14.47
CA ALA A 117 -10.58 -3.51 14.07
C ALA A 117 -11.58 -3.92 12.98
N LEU A 118 -11.14 -4.67 11.96
CA LEU A 118 -12.00 -5.19 10.90
C LEU A 118 -13.14 -6.06 11.44
N GLY A 119 -12.89 -6.87 12.48
CA GLY A 119 -13.94 -7.65 13.16
C GLY A 119 -15.02 -6.75 13.80
N LYS A 120 -14.63 -5.64 14.44
CA LYS A 120 -15.56 -4.66 15.01
C LYS A 120 -16.34 -3.92 13.92
N ILE A 121 -15.66 -3.49 12.86
CA ILE A 121 -16.26 -2.83 11.69
C ILE A 121 -17.29 -3.75 11.03
N ARG A 122 -16.96 -5.02 10.80
CA ARG A 122 -17.89 -6.02 10.26
C ARG A 122 -19.13 -6.17 11.14
N SER A 123 -18.93 -6.30 12.45
CA SER A 123 -20.02 -6.42 13.41
C SER A 123 -20.95 -5.20 13.39
N PHE A 124 -20.40 -3.99 13.26
CA PHE A 124 -21.18 -2.77 13.07
C PHE A 124 -21.99 -2.80 11.77
N LEU A 125 -21.36 -3.11 10.64
CA LEU A 125 -22.03 -3.15 9.34
C LEU A 125 -23.17 -4.17 9.33
N LYS A 126 -22.91 -5.41 9.78
CA LYS A 126 -23.92 -6.49 9.84
C LYS A 126 -25.10 -6.17 10.74
N ARG A 127 -24.88 -5.41 11.82
CA ARG A 127 -25.94 -4.97 12.74
C ARG A 127 -26.88 -3.95 12.08
N ASN A 128 -26.34 -3.09 11.21
CA ASN A 128 -27.12 -2.08 10.52
C ASN A 128 -27.78 -2.63 9.23
N ASP A 129 -27.08 -3.50 8.49
CA ASP A 129 -27.62 -4.21 7.35
C ASP A 129 -26.82 -5.52 7.13
N ASN A 130 -27.50 -6.66 7.25
CA ASN A 130 -26.87 -7.98 7.18
C ASN A 130 -26.24 -8.31 5.81
N ARG A 131 -26.59 -7.56 4.76
CA ARG A 131 -26.02 -7.70 3.41
C ARG A 131 -24.68 -6.99 3.26
N LEU A 132 -24.36 -6.07 4.15
CA LEU A 132 -23.10 -5.34 4.12
C LEU A 132 -21.97 -6.15 4.73
N ASP A 133 -20.75 -5.91 4.26
CA ASP A 133 -19.54 -6.47 4.85
C ASP A 133 -18.38 -5.49 4.66
N VAL A 134 -17.20 -5.85 5.14
CA VAL A 134 -15.96 -5.08 4.93
C VAL A 134 -14.92 -5.96 4.24
N LYS A 135 -14.32 -5.42 3.18
CA LYS A 135 -13.10 -5.97 2.58
C LYS A 135 -11.93 -5.07 2.94
N ALA A 136 -10.73 -5.65 2.99
CA ALA A 136 -9.53 -4.92 3.39
C ALA A 136 -8.34 -5.25 2.50
N THR A 137 -7.45 -4.26 2.36
CA THR A 137 -6.17 -4.43 1.66
C THR A 137 -5.05 -3.74 2.43
N ALA A 138 -3.85 -4.31 2.40
CA ALA A 138 -2.67 -3.70 3.00
C ALA A 138 -1.47 -3.76 2.05
N TRP A 139 -0.66 -2.71 2.05
CA TRP A 139 0.56 -2.70 1.27
C TRP A 139 1.64 -1.85 1.91
N ILE A 140 2.89 -2.09 1.52
CA ILE A 140 4.01 -1.26 1.93
C ILE A 140 4.60 -0.52 0.74
N ALA A 141 5.11 0.69 0.99
CA ALA A 141 5.81 1.49 0.00
C ALA A 141 7.05 2.14 0.60
N GLY A 142 8.16 2.11 -0.15
CA GLY A 142 9.40 2.78 0.21
C GLY A 142 9.52 4.17 -0.45
N PHE A 143 9.75 5.18 0.36
CA PHE A 143 9.97 6.59 0.01
C PHE A 143 11.43 6.98 0.27
N PRO A 144 11.99 8.02 -0.38
CA PRO A 144 11.35 8.92 -1.35
C PRO A 144 11.69 8.60 -2.82
N VAL A 145 12.46 7.54 -3.10
CA VAL A 145 13.02 7.34 -4.46
C VAL A 145 11.94 6.89 -5.46
N LYS A 146 11.28 5.75 -5.19
CA LYS A 146 10.25 5.18 -6.10
C LYS A 146 8.85 5.74 -5.83
N ASN A 147 8.52 6.04 -4.57
CA ASN A 147 7.26 6.64 -4.17
C ASN A 147 7.52 8.05 -3.62
N LYS A 148 6.58 8.96 -3.83
CA LYS A 148 6.71 10.40 -3.55
C LYS A 148 5.58 10.87 -2.65
N ASP A 149 5.95 11.70 -1.67
CA ASP A 149 5.00 12.54 -0.95
C ASP A 149 4.59 13.70 -1.88
N VAL A 150 3.30 14.03 -1.93
CA VAL A 150 2.75 15.12 -2.73
C VAL A 150 1.98 16.05 -1.80
N VAL A 151 2.11 17.35 -2.00
CA VAL A 151 1.41 18.34 -1.19
C VAL A 151 0.24 18.93 -1.96
N SER A 152 -0.83 19.23 -1.24
CA SER A 152 -1.87 20.13 -1.69
C SER A 152 -2.08 21.20 -0.64
N VAL A 153 -2.10 22.45 -1.08
CA VAL A 153 -2.28 23.59 -0.18
C VAL A 153 -3.69 24.13 -0.31
N LYS A 154 -4.42 24.21 0.81
CA LYS A 154 -5.82 24.68 0.83
C LYS A 154 -5.98 26.20 0.61
N SER A 155 -4.90 26.97 0.60
CA SER A 155 -4.90 28.42 0.42
C SER A 155 -3.81 28.82 -0.55
N GLY A 156 -4.16 29.52 -1.64
CA GLY A 156 -3.28 29.88 -2.75
C GLY A 156 -2.14 30.86 -2.42
N SER A 157 -1.84 31.09 -1.13
CA SER A 157 -0.79 32.00 -0.66
C SER A 157 0.58 31.34 -0.47
N LEU A 158 0.69 30.00 -0.49
CA LEU A 158 1.97 29.31 -0.20
C LEU A 158 2.70 28.81 -1.45
N LEU A 159 2.08 28.87 -2.62
CA LEU A 159 2.72 28.55 -3.88
C LEU A 159 3.01 29.84 -4.61
N SER A 160 4.16 29.92 -5.27
CA SER A 160 4.41 31.00 -6.20
C SER A 160 3.36 30.94 -7.32
N ALA A 161 3.00 32.10 -7.89
CA ALA A 161 2.02 32.13 -8.98
C ALA A 161 2.55 31.45 -10.26
N ASP A 162 3.87 31.30 -10.38
CA ASP A 162 4.57 30.70 -11.51
C ASP A 162 5.80 29.91 -11.01
N PRO A 163 5.60 28.67 -10.54
CA PRO A 163 6.68 27.87 -9.97
C PRO A 163 7.69 27.46 -11.03
N GLN A 164 8.93 27.92 -10.84
CA GLN A 164 10.04 27.56 -11.74
C GLN A 164 10.46 26.10 -11.57
N ASP A 165 10.34 25.55 -10.36
CA ASP A 165 10.63 24.14 -10.08
C ASP A 165 9.62 23.57 -9.07
N TYR A 166 8.69 22.75 -9.57
CA TYR A 166 7.68 22.08 -8.76
C TYR A 166 8.25 21.13 -7.70
N PHE A 167 9.42 20.52 -7.96
CA PHE A 167 10.06 19.61 -7.01
C PHE A 167 10.64 20.39 -5.83
N VAL A 168 11.32 21.51 -6.08
CA VAL A 168 11.86 22.37 -5.02
C VAL A 168 10.74 22.99 -4.21
N GLU A 169 9.74 23.61 -4.84
CA GLU A 169 8.66 24.29 -4.12
C GLU A 169 7.84 23.31 -3.27
N SER A 170 7.49 22.15 -3.83
CA SER A 170 6.81 21.10 -3.05
C SER A 170 7.71 20.60 -1.92
N GLY A 171 9.01 20.46 -2.17
CA GLY A 171 10.00 20.03 -1.19
C GLY A 171 10.12 20.98 0.01
N ILE A 172 10.03 22.30 -0.21
CA ILE A 172 10.04 23.29 0.88
C ILE A 172 8.83 23.07 1.80
N ILE A 173 7.62 22.99 1.22
CA ILE A 173 6.38 22.76 1.97
C ILE A 173 6.40 21.42 2.70
N LEU A 174 6.89 20.36 2.04
CA LEU A 174 7.06 19.05 2.66
C LEU A 174 8.07 19.08 3.81
N ASN A 175 9.18 19.80 3.66
CA ASN A 175 10.19 19.90 4.69
C ASN A 175 9.65 20.64 5.93
N GLU A 176 8.88 21.71 5.73
CA GLU A 176 8.14 22.40 6.80
C GLU A 176 7.13 21.45 7.47
N TYR A 177 6.34 20.73 6.67
CA TYR A 177 5.39 19.74 7.18
C TYR A 177 6.06 18.68 8.06
N TYR A 178 7.21 18.13 7.65
CA TYR A 178 7.91 17.12 8.45
C TYR A 178 8.71 17.72 9.63
N THR A 179 8.93 19.03 9.65
CA THR A 179 9.53 19.73 10.79
C THR A 179 8.49 19.96 11.88
N ASP A 180 7.29 20.43 11.50
CA ASP A 180 6.16 20.63 12.41
C ASP A 180 4.83 20.30 11.71
N PRO A 181 4.38 19.02 11.79
CA PRO A 181 3.14 18.60 11.16
C PRO A 181 1.90 19.33 11.69
N GLY A 182 1.94 19.81 12.95
CA GLY A 182 0.81 20.46 13.60
C GLY A 182 0.59 21.91 13.16
N ALA A 183 1.65 22.59 12.73
CA ALA A 183 1.60 23.96 12.22
C ALA A 183 1.31 24.05 10.71
N SER A 184 1.54 22.98 9.96
CA SER A 184 1.40 22.99 8.49
C SER A 184 -0.06 23.03 8.04
N LYS A 185 -0.34 23.90 7.05
CA LYS A 185 -1.65 23.97 6.37
C LYS A 185 -1.74 23.04 5.15
N ALA A 186 -0.66 22.31 4.85
CA ALA A 186 -0.61 21.39 3.73
C ALA A 186 -1.32 20.07 4.06
N SER A 187 -2.04 19.53 3.09
CA SER A 187 -2.45 18.13 3.10
C SER A 187 -1.46 17.30 2.29
N ILE A 188 -1.06 16.15 2.82
CA ILE A 188 -0.15 15.23 2.16
C ILE A 188 -0.94 14.11 1.48
N ASP A 189 -0.57 13.81 0.24
CA ASP A 189 -0.98 12.62 -0.49
C ASP A 189 0.26 11.83 -0.92
N PHE A 190 0.07 10.60 -1.38
CA PHE A 190 1.17 9.72 -1.78
C PHE A 190 0.95 9.18 -3.19
N VAL A 191 2.01 9.18 -3.99
CA VAL A 191 1.99 8.64 -5.36
C VAL A 191 3.20 7.75 -5.61
N GLY A 192 3.06 6.80 -6.52
CA GLY A 192 4.16 5.97 -6.99
C GLY A 192 3.77 4.51 -7.20
N PRO A 193 4.68 3.71 -7.77
CA PRO A 193 4.36 2.36 -8.22
C PRO A 193 3.85 1.44 -7.10
N SER A 194 4.35 1.58 -5.87
CA SER A 194 3.89 0.75 -4.75
C SER A 194 2.49 1.17 -4.26
N VAL A 195 2.17 2.47 -4.34
CA VAL A 195 0.84 3.00 -4.04
C VAL A 195 -0.17 2.49 -5.07
N ASP A 196 0.20 2.52 -6.35
CA ASP A 196 -0.63 1.99 -7.43
C ASP A 196 -0.89 0.49 -7.27
N VAL A 197 0.14 -0.30 -6.92
CA VAL A 197 -0.01 -1.72 -6.60
C VAL A 197 -1.06 -1.93 -5.51
N GLY A 198 -1.01 -1.16 -4.43
CA GLY A 198 -1.97 -1.22 -3.33
C GLY A 198 -3.42 -1.04 -3.80
N PHE A 199 -3.69 0.02 -4.55
CA PHE A 199 -5.02 0.28 -5.10
C PHE A 199 -5.48 -0.79 -6.10
N ARG A 200 -4.57 -1.40 -6.86
CA ARG A 200 -4.92 -2.52 -7.77
C ARG A 200 -5.24 -3.79 -7.00
N LEU A 201 -4.50 -4.08 -5.93
CA LEU A 201 -4.76 -5.23 -5.06
C LEU A 201 -6.14 -5.17 -4.39
N ALA A 202 -6.65 -3.97 -4.11
CA ALA A 202 -7.98 -3.79 -3.51
C ALA A 202 -9.14 -4.35 -4.33
N SER A 203 -8.96 -4.51 -5.65
CA SER A 203 -9.94 -5.17 -6.51
C SER A 203 -10.02 -6.69 -6.34
N HIS A 204 -9.01 -7.30 -5.69
CA HIS A 204 -8.93 -8.72 -5.40
C HIS A 204 -9.31 -9.06 -3.95
N ALA A 205 -9.51 -8.04 -3.11
CA ALA A 205 -9.97 -8.20 -1.74
C ALA A 205 -11.46 -8.54 -1.70
N SER A 206 -11.85 -9.32 -0.70
CA SER A 206 -13.24 -9.66 -0.41
C SER A 206 -13.49 -9.62 1.09
N ALA A 207 -14.74 -9.84 1.51
CA ALA A 207 -15.07 -10.01 2.93
C ALA A 207 -14.24 -11.13 3.58
N ARG A 208 -13.87 -12.15 2.81
CA ARG A 208 -13.05 -13.27 3.28
C ARG A 208 -11.55 -13.02 3.12
N ARG A 209 -11.13 -12.42 2.01
CA ARG A 209 -9.71 -12.27 1.67
C ARG A 209 -9.21 -10.88 2.01
N PHE A 210 -8.47 -10.76 3.10
CA PHE A 210 -7.66 -9.57 3.38
C PHE A 210 -6.38 -9.65 2.56
N VAL A 211 -6.36 -8.96 1.42
CA VAL A 211 -5.26 -9.01 0.45
C VAL A 211 -4.08 -8.15 0.91
N VAL A 212 -2.86 -8.66 0.74
CA VAL A 212 -1.64 -7.96 1.13
C VAL A 212 -0.61 -7.93 0.00
N SER A 213 0.16 -6.85 -0.09
CA SER A 213 1.31 -6.76 -1.01
C SER A 213 2.45 -7.70 -0.57
N VAL A 214 3.25 -8.21 -1.52
CA VAL A 214 4.36 -9.18 -1.30
C VAL A 214 5.36 -8.79 -0.21
N GLY A 215 5.54 -7.49 0.04
CA GLY A 215 6.47 -7.01 1.06
C GLY A 215 6.04 -7.34 2.49
N ILE A 216 4.74 -7.47 2.73
CA ILE A 216 4.19 -7.81 4.05
C ILE A 216 4.55 -9.25 4.45
N PRO A 217 4.19 -10.29 3.67
CA PRO A 217 4.57 -11.66 4.00
C PRO A 217 6.09 -11.84 3.98
N TYR A 218 6.82 -11.12 3.13
CA TYR A 218 8.28 -11.11 3.18
C TYR A 218 8.79 -10.66 4.55
N ILE A 219 8.41 -9.47 5.03
CA ILE A 219 8.87 -8.95 6.32
C ILE A 219 8.48 -9.89 7.46
N LEU A 220 7.21 -10.32 7.53
CA LEU A 220 6.76 -11.21 8.60
C LEU A 220 7.48 -12.56 8.58
N SER A 221 7.85 -13.09 7.41
CA SER A 221 8.64 -14.33 7.31
C SER A 221 10.09 -14.20 7.79
N LEU A 222 10.62 -12.97 7.94
CA LEU A 222 11.93 -12.69 8.53
C LEU A 222 11.87 -12.58 10.06
N THR A 223 10.66 -12.53 10.63
CA THR A 223 10.44 -12.41 12.07
C THR A 223 10.38 -13.79 12.71
N THR A 224 10.97 -13.93 13.90
CA THR A 224 10.93 -15.18 14.67
C THR A 224 9.64 -15.20 15.49
N PRO A 225 8.93 -16.35 15.60
CA PRO A 225 7.73 -16.49 16.41
C PRO A 225 7.94 -16.22 17.92
N ASP A 226 9.19 -16.25 18.40
CA ASP A 226 9.54 -16.08 19.83
C ASP A 226 9.45 -14.63 20.33
N ASP A 227 8.89 -13.71 19.54
CA ASP A 227 8.53 -12.39 20.04
C ASP A 227 7.22 -12.52 20.84
N ASP A 228 7.33 -12.65 22.16
CA ASP A 228 6.21 -12.74 23.15
C ASP A 228 5.20 -11.56 23.06
N ALA A 229 5.43 -10.61 22.17
CA ALA A 229 4.60 -9.44 21.91
C ALA A 229 3.38 -9.71 21.01
N LEU A 230 3.27 -10.89 20.38
CA LEU A 230 2.19 -11.20 19.43
C LEU A 230 1.10 -12.08 20.06
N ASP A 231 -0.14 -11.64 19.95
CA ASP A 231 -1.30 -12.40 20.44
C ASP A 231 -1.73 -13.48 19.42
N GLN A 232 -1.43 -13.32 18.11
CA GLN A 232 -1.88 -14.24 17.05
C GLN A 232 -0.89 -14.44 15.91
N GLU A 233 -0.69 -15.70 15.50
CA GLU A 233 0.08 -16.02 14.29
C GLU A 233 -0.68 -15.60 13.02
N ILE A 234 -0.15 -14.62 12.28
CA ILE A 234 -0.68 -14.20 10.98
C ILE A 234 -0.28 -15.23 9.91
N LYS A 235 -1.29 -15.92 9.35
CA LYS A 235 -1.13 -16.93 8.31
C LYS A 235 -1.48 -16.38 6.93
N PHE A 236 -0.61 -16.67 5.97
CA PHE A 236 -0.81 -16.25 4.58
C PHE A 236 -1.27 -17.42 3.72
N HIS A 237 -2.19 -17.14 2.82
CA HIS A 237 -2.55 -17.98 1.69
C HIS A 237 -2.02 -17.36 0.40
N PHE A 238 -1.72 -18.21 -0.59
CA PHE A 238 -1.26 -17.78 -1.90
C PHE A 238 -2.37 -17.98 -2.94
N GLY A 239 -2.85 -16.88 -3.51
CA GLY A 239 -3.91 -16.85 -4.52
C GLY A 239 -3.41 -16.92 -5.97
N GLY A 240 -2.14 -17.26 -6.18
CA GLY A 240 -1.50 -17.25 -7.50
C GLY A 240 -0.84 -15.92 -7.84
N ALA A 241 -0.31 -15.82 -9.07
CA ALA A 241 0.26 -14.59 -9.60
C ALA A 241 -0.62 -14.08 -10.74
N ILE A 242 -0.99 -12.80 -10.69
CA ILE A 242 -1.98 -12.20 -11.60
C ILE A 242 -1.46 -10.88 -12.18
N PRO A 243 -1.73 -10.58 -13.46
CA PRO A 243 -1.37 -9.28 -14.02
C PRO A 243 -2.23 -8.19 -13.37
N LEU A 244 -1.58 -7.13 -12.87
CA LEU A 244 -2.26 -5.95 -12.35
C LEU A 244 -2.16 -4.82 -13.37
N LYS A 245 -3.28 -4.18 -13.72
CA LYS A 245 -3.33 -3.14 -14.76
C LYS A 245 -2.37 -1.99 -14.45
N GLY A 246 -1.41 -1.77 -15.35
CA GLY A 246 -0.41 -0.69 -15.25
C GLY A 246 0.74 -0.97 -14.28
N VAL A 247 0.82 -2.19 -13.73
CA VAL A 247 1.86 -2.60 -12.79
C VAL A 247 2.87 -3.50 -13.51
N PHE A 248 4.14 -3.29 -13.24
CA PHE A 248 5.26 -4.17 -13.63
C PHE A 248 5.30 -4.48 -15.14
N GLY A 249 4.86 -3.55 -15.99
CA GLY A 249 4.81 -3.76 -17.44
C GLY A 249 3.87 -4.90 -17.87
N GLY A 250 2.90 -5.28 -17.02
CA GLY A 250 1.99 -6.40 -17.26
C GLY A 250 2.47 -7.75 -16.71
N LEU A 251 3.65 -7.81 -16.08
CA LEU A 251 4.12 -9.02 -15.42
C LEU A 251 3.19 -9.42 -14.25
N PRO A 252 2.99 -10.72 -14.02
CA PRO A 252 2.18 -11.20 -12.89
C PRO A 252 2.73 -10.74 -11.54
N TYR A 253 1.86 -10.19 -10.71
CA TYR A 253 2.13 -9.83 -9.32
C TYR A 253 1.57 -10.92 -8.39
N PRO A 254 2.33 -11.35 -7.36
CA PRO A 254 1.89 -12.39 -6.43
C PRO A 254 0.77 -11.90 -5.51
N LEU A 255 -0.32 -12.66 -5.45
CA LEU A 255 -1.46 -12.38 -4.60
C LEU A 255 -1.35 -13.17 -3.29
N PHE A 256 -1.01 -12.49 -2.20
CA PHE A 256 -1.09 -13.03 -0.85
C PHE A 256 -2.32 -12.48 -0.13
N TRP A 257 -2.91 -13.29 0.75
CA TRP A 257 -4.04 -12.86 1.56
C TRP A 257 -4.09 -13.56 2.92
N ILE A 258 -4.76 -12.93 3.87
CA ILE A 258 -5.05 -13.43 5.21
C ILE A 258 -6.52 -13.82 5.26
N ASP A 259 -6.83 -15.01 5.81
CA ASP A 259 -8.22 -15.47 5.91
C ASP A 259 -8.95 -14.73 7.04
N MET A 260 -10.01 -14.03 6.66
CA MET A 260 -10.93 -13.31 7.54
C MET A 260 -12.27 -14.05 7.70
N GLY A 261 -12.37 -15.27 7.17
CA GLY A 261 -13.57 -16.11 7.24
C GLY A 261 -13.81 -16.69 8.63
N GLU A 262 -15.09 -16.89 8.96
CA GLU A 262 -15.48 -17.62 10.17
C GLU A 262 -15.32 -19.13 9.96
N SER A 263 -14.71 -19.79 10.94
CA SER A 263 -14.54 -21.24 10.95
C SER A 263 -15.86 -21.98 10.82
N GLY A 264 -15.91 -22.98 9.95
CA GLY A 264 -17.09 -23.84 9.77
C GLY A 264 -18.13 -23.28 8.79
N THR A 265 -17.89 -22.11 8.20
CA THR A 265 -18.67 -21.62 7.06
C THR A 265 -18.43 -22.49 5.82
N ALA A 266 -19.41 -22.54 4.90
CA ALA A 266 -19.27 -23.27 3.64
C ALA A 266 -17.98 -22.91 2.88
N ALA A 267 -17.62 -21.62 2.87
CA ALA A 267 -16.39 -21.14 2.24
C ALA A 267 -15.12 -21.74 2.89
N THR A 268 -15.05 -21.84 4.22
CA THR A 268 -13.90 -22.47 4.91
C THR A 268 -13.88 -23.99 4.78
N LEU A 269 -15.04 -24.62 4.55
CA LEU A 269 -15.13 -26.05 4.27
C LEU A 269 -14.71 -26.37 2.83
N GLU A 270 -14.99 -25.46 1.89
CA GLU A 270 -14.57 -25.57 0.49
C GLU A 270 -13.04 -25.58 0.32
N ASP A 271 -12.30 -24.88 1.19
CA ASP A 271 -10.84 -24.93 1.19
C ASP A 271 -10.31 -26.35 1.34
N ARG A 272 -10.99 -27.18 2.15
CA ARG A 272 -10.62 -28.59 2.34
C ARG A 272 -10.83 -29.41 1.08
N LEU A 273 -11.81 -29.04 0.26
CA LEU A 273 -12.10 -29.69 -1.02
C LEU A 273 -11.12 -29.24 -2.11
N THR A 274 -10.70 -27.98 -2.07
CA THR A 274 -9.80 -27.37 -3.06
C THR A 274 -8.31 -27.51 -2.69
N GLY A 275 -8.01 -27.93 -1.46
CA GLY A 275 -6.65 -28.02 -0.94
C GLY A 275 -6.02 -26.66 -0.60
N ASP A 276 -6.82 -25.60 -0.52
CA ASP A 276 -6.37 -24.29 -0.09
C ASP A 276 -5.96 -24.36 1.39
N LYS A 277 -4.72 -23.99 1.67
CA LYS A 277 -4.13 -24.07 3.01
C LYS A 277 -3.15 -22.92 3.22
N PRO A 278 -2.94 -22.51 4.49
CA PRO A 278 -1.86 -21.60 4.83
C PRO A 278 -0.51 -22.06 4.25
N CYS A 279 0.24 -21.11 3.71
CA CYS A 279 1.59 -21.31 3.22
C CYS A 279 2.56 -21.54 4.39
N ASP A 280 3.59 -22.35 4.16
CA ASP A 280 4.70 -22.47 5.09
C ASP A 280 5.51 -21.15 5.12
N PRO A 281 5.80 -20.57 6.31
CA PRO A 281 6.53 -19.31 6.40
C PRO A 281 7.90 -19.31 5.72
N ARG A 282 8.62 -20.45 5.70
CA ARG A 282 9.93 -20.55 5.04
C ARG A 282 9.79 -20.56 3.52
N ASP A 283 8.73 -21.17 3.00
CA ASP A 283 8.45 -21.14 1.57
C ASP A 283 7.99 -19.75 1.13
N VAL A 284 7.20 -19.05 1.95
CA VAL A 284 6.85 -17.64 1.76
C VAL A 284 8.11 -16.77 1.69
N GLN A 285 9.04 -16.95 2.64
CA GLN A 285 10.31 -16.23 2.67
C GLN A 285 11.11 -16.44 1.37
N LYS A 286 11.33 -17.70 0.98
CA LYS A 286 12.08 -18.06 -0.22
C LYS A 286 11.43 -17.50 -1.48
N TYR A 287 10.12 -17.64 -1.60
CA TYR A 287 9.36 -17.12 -2.73
C TYR A 287 9.50 -15.61 -2.85
N CYS A 288 9.24 -14.87 -1.77
CA CYS A 288 9.33 -13.42 -1.77
C CYS A 288 10.77 -12.93 -2.05
N ALA A 289 11.78 -13.61 -1.48
CA ALA A 289 13.19 -13.29 -1.73
C ALA A 289 13.59 -13.50 -3.20
N ALA A 290 13.06 -14.54 -3.85
CA ALA A 290 13.23 -14.81 -5.27
C ALA A 290 12.52 -13.77 -6.13
N PHE A 291 11.27 -13.44 -5.81
CA PHE A 291 10.49 -12.40 -6.50
C PHE A 291 11.23 -11.06 -6.52
N TYR A 292 11.76 -10.60 -5.37
CA TYR A 292 12.53 -9.35 -5.33
C TYR A 292 13.84 -9.40 -6.12
N ARG A 293 14.48 -10.57 -6.22
CA ARG A 293 15.72 -10.74 -6.99
C ARG A 293 15.44 -10.71 -8.50
N GLU A 294 14.29 -11.22 -8.92
CA GLU A 294 13.89 -11.30 -10.33
C GLU A 294 13.26 -9.98 -10.82
N GLN A 295 12.58 -9.23 -9.95
CA GLN A 295 11.81 -8.03 -10.30
C GLN A 295 12.52 -6.71 -9.92
N THR A 296 13.86 -6.69 -9.92
CA THR A 296 14.68 -5.54 -9.46
C THR A 296 14.46 -4.26 -10.25
N SER A 297 14.01 -4.35 -11.51
CA SER A 297 13.67 -3.17 -12.33
C SER A 297 12.41 -2.45 -11.83
N TYR A 298 11.45 -3.20 -11.29
CA TYR A 298 10.15 -2.68 -10.90
C TYR A 298 10.05 -2.39 -9.40
N THR A 299 10.69 -3.21 -8.57
CA THR A 299 10.60 -3.12 -7.12
C THR A 299 11.93 -3.47 -6.44
N PHE A 300 11.99 -3.29 -5.13
CA PHE A 300 13.16 -3.58 -4.32
C PHE A 300 12.75 -4.11 -2.95
N ARG A 301 13.66 -4.84 -2.30
CA ARG A 301 13.41 -5.39 -0.96
C ARG A 301 13.11 -4.25 0.01
N PRO A 302 12.06 -4.36 0.83
CA PRO A 302 11.77 -3.34 1.82
C PRO A 302 12.93 -3.23 2.81
N PHE A 303 13.21 -2.00 3.24
CA PHE A 303 14.24 -1.72 4.22
C PHE A 303 13.80 -0.61 5.18
N ILE A 304 14.39 -0.60 6.37
CA ILE A 304 14.22 0.40 7.43
C ILE A 304 15.64 0.76 7.90
N LEU A 305 16.02 2.03 7.80
CA LEU A 305 17.39 2.47 8.11
C LEU A 305 17.75 2.32 9.59
N GLU A 306 16.78 2.57 10.46
CA GLU A 306 16.95 2.59 11.92
C GLU A 306 16.49 1.28 12.58
N ASP A 307 16.37 0.20 11.81
CA ASP A 307 15.97 -1.10 12.36
C ASP A 307 17.04 -1.63 13.34
N GLY A 308 16.67 -1.63 14.62
CA GLY A 308 17.57 -1.91 15.75
C GLY A 308 18.13 -3.32 15.77
N GLU A 309 17.48 -4.28 15.10
CA GLU A 309 17.97 -5.67 14.97
C GLU A 309 18.58 -5.98 13.60
N HIS A 310 18.68 -4.98 12.74
CA HIS A 310 19.33 -5.08 11.43
C HIS A 310 18.75 -6.14 10.48
N LYS A 311 17.48 -6.54 10.63
CA LYS A 311 16.81 -7.50 9.75
C LYS A 311 16.41 -6.87 8.41
N LEU A 312 16.09 -5.59 8.41
CA LEU A 312 15.65 -4.82 7.24
C LEU A 312 16.61 -3.67 6.90
N THR A 313 17.90 -3.75 7.19
CA THR A 313 18.83 -2.62 6.95
C THR A 313 19.55 -2.64 5.61
N ILE A 314 19.31 -3.66 4.78
CA ILE A 314 19.98 -3.79 3.48
C ILE A 314 19.33 -2.86 2.46
N VAL A 315 20.02 -1.75 2.17
CA VAL A 315 19.65 -0.78 1.15
C VAL A 315 20.24 -1.20 -0.21
N PRO A 316 19.49 -1.17 -1.32
CA PRO A 316 20.06 -1.42 -2.65
C PRO A 316 21.13 -0.37 -3.03
N ASP A 317 22.24 -0.79 -3.64
CA ASP A 317 23.35 0.12 -3.98
C ASP A 317 22.91 1.33 -4.81
N TRP A 318 22.07 1.11 -5.83
CA TRP A 318 21.54 2.17 -6.68
C TRP A 318 20.63 3.16 -5.95
N TYR A 319 20.06 2.77 -4.81
CA TYR A 319 19.12 3.61 -4.08
C TYR A 319 19.81 4.85 -3.52
N VAL A 320 21.02 4.67 -2.98
CA VAL A 320 21.82 5.75 -2.40
C VAL A 320 22.15 6.78 -3.47
N GLU A 321 22.66 6.33 -4.62
CA GLU A 321 23.02 7.23 -5.73
C GLU A 321 21.79 8.04 -6.20
N LYS A 322 20.61 7.41 -6.26
CA LYS A 322 19.36 8.10 -6.62
C LYS A 322 18.89 9.06 -5.54
N LEU A 323 19.07 8.73 -4.27
CA LEU A 323 18.74 9.61 -3.15
C LEU A 323 19.65 10.84 -3.13
N ASP A 324 20.96 10.66 -3.32
CA ASP A 324 21.92 11.76 -3.36
C ASP A 324 21.60 12.74 -4.49
N LYS A 325 21.24 12.23 -5.68
CA LYS A 325 20.75 13.07 -6.78
C LYS A 325 19.49 13.87 -6.43
N LEU A 326 18.54 13.28 -5.68
CA LEU A 326 17.34 14.00 -5.23
C LEU A 326 17.69 15.11 -4.22
N ILE A 327 18.64 14.84 -3.32
CA ILE A 327 19.13 15.83 -2.35
C ILE A 327 19.84 16.97 -3.08
N GLU A 328 20.72 16.65 -4.03
CA GLU A 328 21.44 17.64 -4.84
C GLU A 328 20.49 18.51 -5.66
N ASN A 329 19.52 17.92 -6.36
CA ASN A 329 18.52 18.67 -7.12
C ASN A 329 17.66 19.58 -6.23
N PHE A 330 17.43 19.22 -4.96
CA PHE A 330 16.69 20.07 -4.03
C PHE A 330 17.53 21.23 -3.50
N LEU A 331 18.79 20.97 -3.14
CA LEU A 331 19.69 21.97 -2.55
C LEU A 331 20.27 22.92 -3.60
N ASN A 332 20.54 22.41 -4.81
CA ASN A 332 21.12 23.12 -5.93
C ASN A 332 20.29 22.82 -7.18
N PRO A 333 19.08 23.39 -7.31
CA PRO A 333 18.24 23.13 -8.46
C PRO A 333 18.96 23.52 -9.74
N PRO A 334 18.91 22.66 -10.78
CA PRO A 334 19.50 22.99 -12.06
C PRO A 334 18.90 24.32 -12.54
N THR A 335 19.76 25.26 -12.91
CA THR A 335 19.31 26.50 -13.54
C THR A 335 18.53 26.09 -14.78
N LEU A 336 17.25 26.45 -14.87
CA LEU A 336 16.49 26.28 -16.10
C LEU A 336 17.30 26.98 -17.19
N ILE A 337 17.88 26.19 -18.10
CA ILE A 337 18.56 26.72 -19.27
C ILE A 337 17.48 27.50 -20.01
N THR A 338 17.59 28.83 -19.99
CA THR A 338 16.85 29.67 -20.92
C THR A 338 17.23 29.21 -22.32
N GLU A 339 16.26 28.68 -23.06
CA GLU A 339 16.41 28.26 -24.45
C GLU A 339 17.21 29.31 -25.23
N GLY A 340 18.35 28.88 -25.75
CA GLY A 340 19.33 29.74 -26.41
C GLY A 340 20.58 29.00 -26.92
N GLU A 341 20.77 27.73 -26.54
CA GLU A 341 21.77 26.87 -27.16
C GLU A 341 21.10 25.55 -27.53
N ASP A 342 20.95 25.30 -28.83
CA ASP A 342 20.65 23.98 -29.37
C ASP A 342 21.67 22.98 -28.81
N PRO A 343 21.25 21.96 -28.05
CA PRO A 343 22.16 20.87 -27.74
C PRO A 343 22.35 20.07 -29.03
N GLU A 344 23.57 20.08 -29.59
CA GLU A 344 23.99 19.10 -30.59
C GLU A 344 23.58 17.70 -30.10
N GLU A 345 22.67 17.05 -30.84
CA GLU A 345 22.22 15.70 -30.56
C GLU A 345 23.44 14.76 -30.45
N PRO A 346 23.66 14.08 -29.31
CA PRO A 346 24.54 12.93 -29.32
C PRO A 346 23.81 11.80 -30.02
N ALA A 347 24.31 11.41 -31.19
CA ALA A 347 23.82 10.29 -31.99
C ALA A 347 23.66 9.02 -31.11
N PHE A 348 22.42 8.66 -30.82
CA PHE A 348 22.07 7.42 -30.12
C PHE A 348 21.87 6.31 -31.16
N GLU A 349 22.97 5.81 -31.73
CA GLU A 349 22.95 4.60 -32.55
C GLU A 349 22.75 3.35 -31.67
N GLY A 350 21.52 2.82 -31.71
CA GLY A 350 21.27 1.38 -31.88
C GLY A 350 21.53 0.42 -30.72
N LYS A 351 20.60 0.34 -29.74
CA LYS A 351 20.40 -0.87 -28.90
C LYS A 351 18.94 -1.08 -28.41
N ILE A 352 17.93 -0.80 -29.25
CA ILE A 352 16.51 -1.09 -28.92
C ILE A 352 15.89 -2.18 -29.80
N VAL A 353 16.62 -2.73 -30.78
CA VAL A 353 16.05 -3.73 -31.71
C VAL A 353 15.99 -5.15 -31.11
N ALA A 354 16.80 -5.49 -30.10
CA ALA A 354 16.91 -6.87 -29.61
C ALA A 354 15.75 -7.35 -28.69
N ALA A 355 14.96 -6.44 -28.09
CA ALA A 355 13.91 -6.83 -27.14
C ALA A 355 12.55 -7.12 -27.80
N VAL A 356 12.30 -6.57 -29.00
CA VAL A 356 11.04 -6.75 -29.73
C VAL A 356 11.06 -8.03 -30.58
N GLU A 357 12.23 -8.44 -31.09
CA GLU A 357 12.36 -9.65 -31.90
C GLU A 357 12.27 -10.96 -31.09
N ILE A 358 12.62 -10.94 -29.79
CA ILE A 358 12.48 -12.12 -28.90
C ILE A 358 11.01 -12.37 -28.54
N ALA A 359 10.18 -11.33 -28.46
CA ALA A 359 8.73 -11.48 -28.19
C ALA A 359 7.96 -12.03 -29.41
N ALA A 360 8.44 -11.78 -30.63
CA ALA A 360 7.84 -12.31 -31.85
C ALA A 360 8.22 -13.79 -32.11
N ALA A 361 9.40 -14.23 -31.64
CA ALA A 361 9.89 -15.60 -31.84
C ALA A 361 9.23 -16.66 -30.93
N LEU A 362 8.52 -16.25 -29.87
CA LEU A 362 7.89 -17.17 -28.90
C LEU A 362 6.40 -17.47 -29.20
N ASN A 363 5.83 -16.94 -30.29
CA ASN A 363 4.40 -17.06 -30.62
C ASN A 363 4.08 -17.86 -31.90
N LEU A 364 4.98 -18.76 -32.32
CA LEU A 364 4.75 -19.66 -33.46
C LEU A 364 4.87 -21.14 -33.04
N THR A 365 3.86 -21.67 -32.34
CA THR A 365 3.46 -23.08 -32.46
C THR A 365 2.01 -23.29 -32.01
N THR A 366 1.05 -22.94 -32.85
CA THR A 366 -0.27 -23.60 -32.87
C THR A 366 -0.74 -23.71 -34.32
N SER A 367 -0.51 -24.88 -34.93
CA SER A 367 -1.17 -25.25 -36.18
C SER A 367 -2.60 -25.72 -35.85
N PRO A 368 -3.63 -25.31 -36.61
CA PRO A 368 -4.98 -25.86 -36.47
C PRO A 368 -5.05 -27.26 -37.09
N PRO A 369 -5.96 -28.15 -36.63
CA PRO A 369 -6.16 -29.44 -37.26
C PRO A 369 -6.96 -29.29 -38.57
N ASP A 370 -6.52 -30.03 -39.58
CA ASP A 370 -7.16 -30.15 -40.88
C ASP A 370 -8.60 -30.68 -40.77
N GLU A 371 -9.54 -29.92 -41.34
CA GLU A 371 -10.79 -30.45 -41.87
C GLU A 371 -10.49 -31.13 -43.21
N GLU A 372 -10.64 -32.44 -43.30
CA GLU A 372 -10.94 -33.08 -44.58
C GLU A 372 -12.09 -34.08 -44.44
N THR A 373 -12.96 -33.97 -45.43
CA THR A 373 -14.25 -34.60 -45.60
C THR A 373 -14.10 -36.09 -45.95
N LYS A 374 -14.83 -36.96 -45.23
CA LYS A 374 -15.66 -38.04 -45.80
C LYS A 374 -16.57 -38.68 -44.77
#